data_AF-A0A1N6HAE0-F1
#
_entry.id   AF-A0A1N6HAE0-F1
#
_cell.length_a   1.000
_cell.length_b   1.000
_cell.length_c   1.000
_cell.angle_alpha   90.00
_cell.angle_beta   90.00
_cell.angle_gamma   90.00
#
_symmetry.space_group_name_H-M   'P 1'
#
loop_
_entity.id
_entity.type
_entity.pdbx_description
1 polymer ?
#
loop_
_entity_poly.entity_id
_entity_poly.type
_entity_poly.pdbx_seq_one_letter_code
_entity_poly.pdbx_strand_id
1 'polypeptide(L)' 'MRKPVLVAIGALVVVMGVVFMLQGIGLIGGSAMTGSALWAILGPIIALGGVALIVLGLRSRPKS' A
#
# COMPACT_ATOMS: atom_id res chain seq x y z
N MET A 1 -20.33 0.88 -0.11
CA MET A 1 -19.18 1.73 -0.52
C MET A 1 -19.15 1.82 -2.04
N ARG A 2 -18.97 3.00 -2.63
CA ARG A 2 -18.88 3.15 -4.09
C ARG A 2 -17.60 2.45 -4.57
N LYS A 3 -17.67 1.51 -5.51
CA LYS A 3 -16.54 0.74 -6.07
C LYS A 3 -15.26 1.56 -6.38
N PRO A 4 -15.34 2.80 -6.93
CA PRO A 4 -14.14 3.63 -7.13
C PRO A 4 -13.42 4.01 -5.82
N VAL A 5 -14.11 4.09 -4.70
CA VAL A 5 -13.52 4.42 -3.39
C VAL A 5 -12.61 3.29 -2.92
N LEU A 6 -12.97 2.02 -3.13
CA LEU A 6 -12.11 0.89 -2.77
C LEU A 6 -10.81 0.87 -3.59
N VAL A 7 -10.90 1.20 -4.88
CA VAL A 7 -9.73 1.29 -5.76
C VAL A 7 -8.84 2.47 -5.35
N ALA A 8 -9.42 3.64 -5.05
CA ALA A 8 -8.67 4.81 -4.59
C ALA A 8 -7.97 4.55 -3.25
N ILE A 9 -8.66 3.95 -2.28
CA ILE A 9 -8.07 3.55 -0.99
C ILE A 9 -6.95 2.54 -1.21
N GLY A 10 -7.18 1.51 -2.03
CA GLY A 10 -6.17 0.51 -2.33
C GLY A 10 -4.92 1.12 -2.96
N ALA A 11 -5.08 2.04 -3.91
CA ALA A 11 -3.96 2.76 -4.53
C ALA A 11 -3.17 3.59 -3.51
N LEU A 12 -3.86 4.30 -2.60
CA LEU A 12 -3.19 5.06 -1.54
C LEU A 12 -2.39 4.15 -0.61
N VAL A 13 -2.96 3.01 -0.23
CA VAL A 13 -2.31 2.02 0.63
C VAL A 13 -1.07 1.43 -0.06
N VAL A 14 -1.13 1.15 -1.37
CA VAL A 14 0.05 0.71 -2.15
C VAL A 14 1.16 1.74 -2.07
N VAL A 15 0.86 3.01 -2.35
CA VAL A 15 1.85 4.09 -2.34
C VAL A 15 2.47 4.23 -0.94
N MET A 16 1.67 4.20 0.12
CA MET A 16 2.18 4.25 1.49
C MET A 16 3.09 3.06 1.82
N GLY A 17 2.71 1.84 1.43
CA GLY A 17 3.54 0.65 1.65
C GLY A 17 4.89 0.74 0.95
N VAL A 18 4.92 1.25 -0.28
CA VAL A 18 6.17 1.50 -1.02
C VAL A 18 7.03 2.55 -0.31
N VAL A 19 6.45 3.67 0.14
CA VAL A 19 7.19 4.69 0.89
C VAL A 19 7.80 4.11 2.16
N PHE A 20 7.05 3.31 2.92
CA PHE A 20 7.55 2.69 4.14
C PHE A 20 8.65 1.65 3.87
N MET A 21 8.54 0.89 2.78
CA MET A 21 9.61 0.00 2.33
C MET A 21 10.89 0.80 2.05
N LEU A 22 10.78 1.87 1.26
CA LEU A 22 11.90 2.73 0.88
C LEU A 22 12.51 3.45 2.10
N GLN A 23 11.69 3.84 3.08
CA GLN A 23 12.17 4.36 4.37
C GLN A 23 12.91 3.28 5.17
N GLY A 24 12.35 2.08 5.26
CA GLY A 24 12.95 0.96 6.00
C GLY A 24 14.33 0.56 5.49
N ILE A 25 14.54 0.57 4.16
CA ILE A 25 15.85 0.30 3.55
C ILE A 25 16.79 1.52 3.54
N GLY A 26 16.35 2.67 4.06
CA GLY A 26 17.17 3.87 4.20
C GLY A 26 17.30 4.73 2.95
N LEU A 27 16.50 4.47 1.90
CA LEU A 27 16.50 5.30 0.68
C LEU A 27 15.71 6.61 0.86
N ILE A 28 14.69 6.61 1.72
CA ILE A 28 13.94 7.81 2.10
C ILE A 28 14.24 8.12 3.57
N GLY A 29 14.93 9.23 3.80
CA GLY A 29 15.34 9.69 5.12
C GLY A 29 14.45 10.79 5.71
N GLY A 30 14.69 11.14 6.97
CA GLY A 30 14.05 12.28 7.65
C GLY A 30 12.98 11.91 8.69
N SER A 31 12.79 10.61 8.98
CA SER A 31 11.92 10.14 10.07
C SER A 31 12.57 9.03 10.89
N ALA A 32 12.00 8.74 12.06
CA ALA A 32 12.38 7.61 12.93
C ALA A 32 12.22 6.22 12.28
N MET A 33 11.64 6.15 11.08
CA MET A 33 11.41 4.91 10.32
C MET A 33 12.57 4.56 9.40
N THR A 34 13.50 5.49 9.19
CA THR A 34 14.63 5.37 8.25
C THR A 34 15.62 4.31 8.72
N GLY A 35 15.95 3.32 7.87
CA GLY A 35 16.95 2.30 8.18
C GLY A 35 16.48 1.22 9.16
N SER A 36 15.17 1.09 9.36
CA SER A 36 14.58 0.07 10.24
C SER A 36 14.11 -1.15 9.46
N ALA A 37 14.61 -2.34 9.85
CA ALA A 37 14.18 -3.62 9.30
C ALA A 37 12.67 -3.87 9.45
N LEU A 38 12.04 -3.30 10.49
CA LEU A 38 10.59 -3.37 10.70
C LEU A 38 9.84 -2.76 9.51
N TRP A 39 10.18 -1.52 9.14
CA TRP A 39 9.51 -0.82 8.04
C TRP A 39 9.86 -1.39 6.67
N ALA A 40 11.07 -1.96 6.52
CA ALA A 40 11.47 -2.67 5.31
C ALA A 40 10.62 -3.92 5.06
N ILE A 41 10.14 -4.59 6.12
CA ILE A 41 9.28 -5.78 6.05
C ILE A 41 7.79 -5.39 5.99
N LEU A 42 7.35 -4.42 6.80
CA LEU A 42 5.94 -4.01 6.83
C LEU A 42 5.53 -3.25 5.56
N GLY A 43 6.42 -2.47 4.95
CA GLY A 43 6.12 -1.73 3.72
C GLY A 43 5.59 -2.61 2.59
N PRO A 44 6.29 -3.69 2.21
CA PRO A 44 5.80 -4.68 1.25
C PRO A 44 4.47 -5.32 1.65
N ILE A 45 4.27 -5.65 2.93
CA ILE A 45 3.02 -6.25 3.42
C ILE A 45 1.84 -5.28 3.24
N ILE A 46 2.03 -4.01 3.60
CA ILE A 46 1.03 -2.96 3.42
C ILE A 46 0.75 -2.75 1.93
N ALA A 47 1.78 -2.73 1.09
CA ALA A 47 1.63 -2.59 -0.35
C ALA A 47 0.80 -3.75 -0.95
N LEU A 48 1.08 -4.99 -0.54
CA LEU A 48 0.29 -6.16 -0.95
C LEU A 48 -1.17 -6.08 -0.48
N GLY A 49 -1.42 -5.58 0.73
CA GLY A 49 -2.78 -5.31 1.22
C GLY A 49 -3.52 -4.30 0.35
N GLY A 50 -2.84 -3.22 -0.07
CA GLY A 50 -3.39 -2.24 -1.00
C GLY A 50 -3.73 -2.84 -2.37
N VAL A 51 -2.85 -3.69 -2.91
CA VAL A 51 -3.11 -4.42 -4.16
C VAL A 51 -4.34 -5.32 -4.01
N ALA A 52 -4.49 -6.03 -2.89
CA ALA A 52 -5.66 -6.86 -2.63
C ALA A 52 -6.97 -6.03 -2.64
N LEU A 53 -6.96 -4.83 -2.03
CA LEU A 53 -8.11 -3.91 -2.05
C LEU A 53 -8.46 -3.45 -3.47
N ILE A 54 -7.46 -3.14 -4.30
CA ILE A 54 -7.66 -2.80 -5.71
C ILE A 54 -8.30 -3.98 -6.44
N VAL A 55 -7.75 -5.19 -6.29
CA VAL A 55 -8.26 -6.40 -6.94
C VAL A 55 -9.69 -6.70 -6.52
N LEU A 56 -10.05 -6.55 -5.25
CA LEU A 56 -11.41 -6.73 -4.75
C LEU A 56 -12.38 -5.65 -5.30
N GLY A 57 -11.92 -4.40 -5.33
CA GLY A 57 -12.68 -3.28 -5.92
C GLY A 57 -12.94 -3.47 -7.41
N LEU A 58 -11.96 -4.01 -8.15
CA LEU A 58 -12.06 -4.33 -9.56
C LEU A 58 -12.89 -5.60 -9.84
N ARG A 59 -12.74 -6.66 -9.02
CA ARG A 59 -13.51 -7.92 -9.16
C ARG A 59 -15.00 -7.73 -8.94
N SER A 60 -15.40 -6.70 -8.20
CA SER A 60 -16.79 -6.35 -8.00
C SER A 60 -17.46 -5.79 -9.26
N ARG A 61 -17.02 -6.11 -10.48
CA ARG A 61 -17.64 -5.62 -11.74
C ARG A 61 -19.15 -5.93 -11.74
N PRO A 62 -20.00 -4.98 -12.15
CA PRO A 62 -21.44 -5.21 -12.27
C PRO A 62 -21.69 -6.41 -13.20
N LYS A 63 -22.54 -7.34 -12.75
CA LYS A 63 -23.27 -8.22 -13.65
C LYS A 63 -24.07 -7.29 -14.57
N SER A 64 -23.65 -7.20 -15.83
CA SER A 64 -24.47 -6.59 -16.88
C SER A 64 -25.74 -7.41 -17.09
#